data_AF-A0A6P2MR82-F1
#
_entry.id   AF-A0A6P2MR82-F1
#
_cell.length_a   1.000
_cell.length_b   1.000
_cell.length_c   1.000
_cell.angle_alpha   90.00
_cell.angle_beta   90.00
_cell.angle_gamma   90.00
#
_symmetry.space_group_name_H-M   'P 1'
#
loop_
_entity.id
_entity.type
_entity.pdbx_description
1 polymer ?
#
loop_
_entity_poly.entity_id
_entity_poly.type
_entity_poly.pdbx_seq_one_letter_code
_entity_poly.pdbx_strand_id
1 'polypeptide(L)'
;MQHDQIAVSYDHNQRKPETMNISRISVVVLTVIAPAVAHAQMNQIFGAIHSAQYAVTEVKNLMPQQDTAQQQAQQAQQQRIDYLKQHPPCNANCPLDAEDKQKYEAMQHRDQQQGQQQRDAAKKIIDLCPDLADSRFNSAERMIRCRNKGLTESQQMTLVGGLPILAQAYAASMVQDVYEDDITDPRKGKAITDYYNACLQRGTPCARPKW
;
A
#
# COMPACT_ATOMS: atom_id res chain seq x y z
N MET A 1 23.28 -66.14 34.91
CA MET A 1 22.99 -66.26 36.36
C MET A 1 23.50 -64.97 36.98
N GLN A 2 22.75 -63.86 36.95
CA GLN A 2 21.62 -63.52 37.83
C GLN A 2 22.06 -63.51 39.31
N HIS A 3 22.09 -62.33 39.93
CA HIS A 3 21.42 -62.03 41.20
C HIS A 3 21.59 -60.55 41.56
N ASP A 4 20.45 -59.85 41.56
CA ASP A 4 20.16 -58.57 42.23
C ASP A 4 20.35 -58.66 43.76
N GLN A 5 20.59 -57.49 44.38
CA GLN A 5 19.95 -56.94 45.61
C GLN A 5 20.66 -55.62 45.97
N ILE A 6 20.09 -54.41 45.79
CA ILE A 6 19.05 -53.69 46.56
C ILE A 6 19.38 -53.50 48.05
N ALA A 7 19.67 -52.25 48.47
CA ALA A 7 18.87 -51.46 49.45
C ALA A 7 19.70 -50.26 50.01
N VAL A 8 19.38 -48.97 49.82
CA VAL A 8 18.33 -48.07 50.40
C VAL A 8 18.97 -47.03 51.36
N SER A 9 18.46 -45.77 51.28
CA SER A 9 18.42 -44.69 52.29
C SER A 9 19.65 -43.77 52.48
N TYR A 10 19.57 -42.45 52.69
CA TYR A 10 18.49 -41.45 52.96
C TYR A 10 18.98 -40.07 52.42
N ASP A 11 18.23 -39.40 51.55
CA ASP A 11 17.46 -38.14 51.78
C ASP A 11 18.26 -36.90 52.22
N HIS A 12 18.35 -35.85 51.37
CA HIS A 12 17.66 -34.60 51.70
C HIS A 12 17.33 -33.69 50.50
N ASN A 13 16.02 -33.63 50.24
CA ASN A 13 15.23 -32.44 49.89
C ASN A 13 15.42 -31.74 48.53
N GLN A 14 14.82 -32.33 47.50
CA GLN A 14 14.13 -31.57 46.46
C GLN A 14 12.79 -31.05 46.99
N ARG A 15 12.65 -29.72 47.13
CA ARG A 15 11.33 -29.08 47.17
C ARG A 15 10.95 -28.64 45.75
N LYS A 16 10.00 -29.36 45.19
CA LYS A 16 9.15 -28.90 44.09
C LYS A 16 7.88 -28.32 44.73
N PRO A 17 7.55 -27.05 44.49
CA PRO A 17 6.17 -26.63 44.37
C PRO A 17 5.77 -26.57 42.89
N GLU A 18 4.51 -26.89 42.68
CA GLU A 18 3.83 -27.09 41.41
C GLU A 18 3.70 -25.83 40.54
N THR A 19 3.34 -26.09 39.27
CA THR A 19 2.55 -25.25 38.36
C THR A 19 3.02 -23.83 38.02
N MET A 20 3.38 -23.63 36.74
CA MET A 20 2.46 -23.04 35.74
C MET A 20 3.17 -22.88 34.39
N ASN A 21 2.66 -23.54 33.35
CA ASN A 21 2.95 -23.23 31.95
C ASN A 21 2.46 -21.80 31.67
N ILE A 22 3.35 -20.82 31.72
CA ILE A 22 3.04 -19.46 31.27
C ILE A 22 3.29 -19.42 29.78
N SER A 23 2.25 -19.82 29.04
CA SER A 23 2.06 -19.49 27.64
C SER A 23 2.17 -17.96 27.51
N ARG A 24 3.29 -17.48 26.96
CA ARG A 24 3.47 -16.05 26.66
C ARG A 24 2.63 -15.71 25.44
N ILE A 25 1.34 -15.43 25.67
CA ILE A 25 0.47 -14.82 24.68
C ILE A 25 0.90 -13.36 24.56
N SER A 26 1.76 -13.07 23.57
CA SER A 26 2.04 -11.71 23.13
C SER A 26 0.79 -11.15 22.45
N VAL A 27 0.00 -10.38 23.19
CA VAL A 27 -1.11 -9.59 22.62
C VAL A 27 -0.50 -8.37 21.93
N VAL A 28 -0.34 -8.47 20.61
CA VAL A 28 -0.07 -7.30 19.76
C VAL A 28 -1.41 -6.58 19.59
N VAL A 29 -1.61 -5.51 20.34
CA VAL A 29 -2.73 -4.58 20.11
C VAL A 29 -2.43 -3.78 18.84
N LEU A 30 -2.98 -4.23 17.72
CA LEU A 30 -3.06 -3.45 16.47
C LEU A 30 -4.07 -2.32 16.69
N THR A 31 -3.58 -1.15 17.05
CA THR A 31 -4.35 0.09 16.97
C THR A 31 -4.45 0.49 15.51
N VAL A 32 -5.64 0.33 14.92
CA VAL A 32 -5.94 0.76 13.56
C VAL A 32 -6.11 2.27 13.57
N ILE A 33 -5.05 3.01 13.25
CA ILE A 33 -5.18 4.40 12.84
C ILE A 33 -5.63 4.34 11.38
N ALA A 34 -6.94 4.46 11.15
CA ALA A 34 -7.46 4.60 9.79
C ALA A 34 -7.01 5.96 9.23
N PRO A 35 -6.18 6.03 8.17
CA PRO A 35 -6.05 7.27 7.44
C PRO A 35 -7.40 7.53 6.78
N ALA A 36 -7.99 8.71 7.00
CA ALA A 36 -9.09 9.20 6.20
C ALA A 36 -8.56 9.45 4.78
N VAL A 37 -8.58 8.40 3.95
CA VAL A 37 -8.23 8.50 2.54
C VAL A 37 -9.43 9.11 1.83
N ALA A 38 -9.37 10.42 1.61
CA ALA A 38 -10.16 11.04 0.56
C ALA A 38 -9.73 10.38 -0.76
N HIS A 39 -10.61 9.55 -1.33
CA HIS A 39 -10.38 8.89 -2.60
C HIS A 39 -10.47 9.95 -3.70
N ALA A 40 -9.35 10.60 -4.00
CA ALA A 40 -9.20 11.35 -5.24
C ALA A 40 -9.28 10.34 -6.39
N GLN A 41 -10.19 10.56 -7.33
CA GLN A 41 -10.38 9.76 -8.52
C GLN A 41 -9.04 9.60 -9.27
N MET A 42 -8.39 8.44 -9.15
CA MET A 42 -7.24 8.08 -9.98
C MET A 42 -7.76 7.66 -11.37
N ASN A 43 -8.03 8.65 -12.22
CA ASN A 43 -8.14 8.45 -13.66
C ASN A 43 -7.52 9.59 -14.48
N GLN A 44 -6.64 10.43 -13.89
CA GLN A 44 -5.97 11.54 -14.60
C GLN A 44 -4.52 11.84 -14.18
N ILE A 45 -3.72 10.85 -13.77
CA ILE A 45 -2.31 11.12 -13.37
C ILE A 45 -1.29 10.47 -14.32
N PHE A 46 -1.50 10.58 -15.64
CA PHE A 46 -0.43 10.29 -16.62
C PHE A 46 -0.46 11.20 -17.86
N GLY A 47 -0.99 12.42 -17.77
CA GLY A 47 -1.09 13.32 -18.93
C GLY A 47 -0.95 14.83 -18.68
N ALA A 48 -0.47 15.27 -17.51
CA ALA A 48 -0.46 16.70 -17.17
C ALA A 48 0.79 17.17 -16.41
N ILE A 49 1.98 16.89 -16.97
CA ILE A 49 3.19 17.64 -16.60
C ILE A 49 3.82 18.25 -17.86
N HIS A 50 3.04 18.97 -18.68
CA HIS A 50 3.56 19.84 -19.73
C HIS A 50 2.50 20.89 -20.11
N SER A 51 2.22 21.84 -19.23
CA SER A 51 1.56 23.10 -19.62
C SER A 51 1.79 24.22 -18.59
N ALA A 52 2.82 25.02 -18.89
CA ALA A 52 2.83 26.50 -18.87
C ALA A 52 2.26 27.22 -17.63
N GLN A 53 3.04 27.82 -16.73
CA GLN A 53 3.76 29.11 -16.89
C GLN A 53 3.08 30.24 -17.69
N TYR A 54 1.81 30.13 -18.11
CA TYR A 54 1.08 31.20 -18.82
C TYR A 54 -0.31 31.53 -18.24
N ALA A 55 -0.53 31.32 -16.94
CA ALA A 55 -1.80 31.67 -16.28
C ALA A 55 -1.71 32.90 -15.35
N VAL A 56 -0.85 33.87 -15.66
CA VAL A 56 -0.75 35.15 -14.91
C VAL A 56 -1.03 36.33 -15.84
N THR A 57 -2.10 36.27 -16.65
CA THR A 57 -2.58 37.46 -17.36
C THR A 57 -4.08 37.44 -17.71
N GLU A 58 -4.96 36.89 -16.87
CA GLU A 58 -6.40 37.00 -17.14
C GLU A 58 -7.32 37.00 -15.90
N VAL A 59 -6.90 37.66 -14.83
CA VAL A 59 -7.77 37.95 -13.68
C VAL A 59 -8.18 39.43 -13.74
N LYS A 60 -9.11 39.78 -14.63
CA LYS A 60 -9.79 41.09 -14.49
C LYS A 60 -11.28 41.15 -14.86
N ASN A 61 -11.90 40.12 -15.44
CA ASN A 61 -13.25 40.30 -15.99
C ASN A 61 -14.25 39.16 -15.81
N LEU A 62 -14.27 38.44 -14.68
CA LEU A 62 -15.39 37.51 -14.38
C LEU A 62 -15.77 37.53 -12.89
N MET A 63 -16.69 38.43 -12.54
CA MET A 63 -17.60 38.30 -11.39
C MET A 63 -19.00 38.38 -11.98
N PRO A 64 -19.80 37.29 -11.92
CA PRO A 64 -20.58 37.01 -10.72
C PRO A 64 -20.69 35.49 -10.45
N GLN A 65 -19.91 34.94 -9.53
CA GLN A 65 -20.07 33.54 -9.12
C GLN A 65 -19.72 33.32 -7.65
N GLN A 66 -19.95 34.34 -6.81
CA GLN A 66 -19.61 34.29 -5.39
C GLN A 66 -20.80 33.84 -4.52
N ASP A 67 -22.04 34.09 -4.96
CA ASP A 67 -23.26 33.74 -4.18
C ASP A 67 -23.56 32.24 -4.17
N THR A 68 -23.42 31.54 -5.29
CA THR A 68 -23.74 30.10 -5.40
C THR A 68 -22.74 29.24 -4.64
N ALA A 69 -21.46 29.62 -4.65
CA ALA A 69 -20.41 28.93 -3.91
C ALA A 69 -20.58 29.10 -2.39
N GLN A 70 -21.00 30.29 -1.92
CA GLN A 70 -21.31 30.52 -0.51
C GLN A 70 -22.56 29.76 -0.05
N GLN A 71 -23.62 29.68 -0.88
CA GLN A 71 -24.82 28.90 -0.55
C GLN A 71 -24.55 27.39 -0.51
N GLN A 72 -23.78 26.84 -1.44
CA GLN A 72 -23.39 25.43 -1.40
C GLN A 72 -22.48 25.11 -0.21
N ALA A 73 -21.56 26.01 0.13
CA ALA A 73 -20.72 25.85 1.32
C ALA A 73 -21.55 25.87 2.61
N GLN A 74 -22.55 26.75 2.72
CA GLN A 74 -23.45 26.82 3.86
C GLN A 74 -24.33 25.56 3.99
N GLN A 75 -24.88 25.05 2.89
CA GLN A 75 -25.66 23.81 2.90
C GLN A 75 -24.80 22.60 3.29
N ALA A 76 -23.58 22.49 2.76
CA ALA A 76 -22.65 21.42 3.13
C ALA A 76 -22.22 21.51 4.61
N GLN A 77 -22.04 22.73 5.12
CA GLN A 77 -21.72 22.96 6.53
C GLN A 77 -22.89 22.59 7.45
N GLN A 78 -24.13 22.89 7.03
CA GLN A 78 -25.33 22.53 7.78
C GLN A 78 -25.51 21.00 7.85
N GLN A 79 -25.36 20.30 6.72
CA GLN A 79 -25.38 18.84 6.67
C GLN A 79 -24.30 18.22 7.56
N ARG A 80 -23.10 18.82 7.58
CA ARG A 80 -22.00 18.38 8.46
C ARG A 80 -22.35 18.59 9.93
N ILE A 81 -22.96 19.73 10.30
CA ILE A 81 -23.39 20.00 11.67
C ILE A 81 -24.51 19.04 12.11
N ASP A 82 -25.48 18.78 11.24
CA ASP A 82 -26.56 17.84 11.53
C ASP A 82 -26.04 16.40 11.64
N TYR A 83 -25.07 16.01 10.81
CA TYR A 83 -24.37 14.74 10.90
C TYR A 83 -23.57 14.63 12.21
N LEU A 84 -22.81 15.66 12.62
CA LEU A 84 -22.08 15.67 13.90
C LEU A 84 -23.01 15.73 15.12
N LYS A 85 -24.22 16.30 14.99
CA LYS A 85 -25.24 16.25 16.06
C LYS A 85 -25.80 14.84 16.24
N GLN A 86 -25.95 14.09 15.15
CA GLN A 86 -26.37 12.68 15.17
C GLN A 86 -25.23 11.75 15.58
N HIS A 87 -23.98 12.10 15.24
CA HIS A 87 -22.77 11.32 15.50
C HIS A 87 -21.75 12.16 16.30
N PRO A 88 -22.01 12.41 17.60
CA PRO A 88 -21.08 13.15 18.44
C PRO A 88 -19.71 12.45 18.46
N PRO A 89 -18.58 13.19 18.42
CA PRO A 89 -17.26 12.59 18.43
C PRO A 89 -17.07 11.81 19.73
N CYS A 90 -16.99 10.50 19.59
CA CYS A 90 -16.82 9.59 20.72
C CYS A 90 -15.36 9.19 20.91
N ASN A 91 -14.93 9.13 22.18
CA ASN A 91 -13.67 8.54 22.63
C ASN A 91 -13.65 7.03 22.31
N ALA A 92 -12.52 6.53 21.77
CA ALA A 92 -11.95 5.18 21.57
C ALA A 92 -12.81 3.88 21.59
N ASN A 93 -14.02 3.84 22.17
CA ASN A 93 -14.84 2.65 22.41
C ASN A 93 -16.32 2.84 22.05
N CYS A 94 -16.68 3.71 21.10
CA CYS A 94 -18.05 3.69 20.60
C CYS A 94 -18.27 2.53 19.62
N PRO A 95 -19.37 1.76 19.77
CA PRO A 95 -19.80 0.87 18.70
C PRO A 95 -20.09 1.74 17.47
N LEU A 96 -19.52 1.38 16.31
CA LEU A 96 -20.00 1.93 15.04
C LEU A 96 -21.52 1.71 15.01
N ASP A 97 -22.28 2.75 14.66
CA ASP A 97 -23.70 2.55 14.36
C ASP A 97 -23.84 1.53 13.23
N ALA A 98 -25.00 0.88 13.16
CA ALA A 98 -25.21 -0.21 12.23
C ALA A 98 -25.04 0.21 10.76
N GLU A 99 -25.28 1.49 10.44
CA GLU A 99 -25.12 2.04 9.09
C GLU A 99 -23.65 2.23 8.71
N ASP A 100 -22.84 2.77 9.62
CA ASP A 100 -21.40 2.96 9.42
C ASP A 100 -20.67 1.62 9.40
N LYS A 101 -21.11 0.64 10.19
CA LYS A 101 -20.62 -0.74 10.07
C LYS A 101 -20.91 -1.32 8.69
N GLN A 102 -22.14 -1.18 8.19
CA GLN A 102 -22.51 -1.65 6.84
C GLN A 102 -21.72 -0.94 5.74
N LYS A 103 -21.53 0.38 5.83
CA LYS A 103 -20.71 1.14 4.89
C LYS A 103 -19.26 0.67 4.89
N TYR A 104 -18.70 0.41 6.08
CA TYR A 104 -17.34 -0.08 6.22
C TYR A 104 -17.17 -1.49 5.65
N GLU A 105 -18.09 -2.41 5.94
CA GLU A 105 -18.10 -3.76 5.35
C GLU A 105 -18.26 -3.72 3.82
N ALA A 106 -19.17 -2.89 3.31
CA ALA A 106 -19.34 -2.70 1.87
C ALA A 106 -18.10 -2.10 1.20
N MET A 107 -17.42 -1.17 1.87
CA MET A 107 -16.13 -0.62 1.42
C MET A 107 -15.07 -1.72 1.38
N GLN A 108 -14.93 -2.52 2.45
CA GLN A 108 -13.99 -3.63 2.47
C GLN A 108 -14.26 -4.65 1.36
N HIS A 109 -15.52 -5.01 1.12
CA HIS A 109 -15.88 -5.91 0.02
C HIS A 109 -15.52 -5.32 -1.34
N ARG A 110 -15.78 -4.02 -1.55
CA ARG A 110 -15.37 -3.33 -2.78
C ARG A 110 -13.86 -3.32 -2.94
N ASP A 111 -13.10 -3.02 -1.89
CA ASP A 111 -11.65 -2.99 -1.91
C ASP A 111 -11.06 -4.36 -2.19
N GLN A 112 -11.65 -5.42 -1.63
CA GLN A 112 -11.28 -6.80 -1.93
C GLN A 112 -11.50 -7.15 -3.40
N GLN A 113 -12.66 -6.79 -3.96
CA GLN A 113 -12.98 -7.03 -5.37
C GLN A 113 -12.03 -6.24 -6.29
N GLN A 114 -11.76 -4.98 -5.98
CA GLN A 114 -10.82 -4.16 -6.75
C GLN A 114 -9.40 -4.71 -6.68
N GLY A 115 -8.94 -5.12 -5.50
CA GLY A 115 -7.63 -5.74 -5.32
C GLY A 115 -7.50 -7.07 -6.06
N GLN A 116 -8.57 -7.88 -6.13
CA GLN A 116 -8.59 -9.10 -6.93
C GLN A 116 -8.49 -8.80 -8.43
N GLN A 117 -9.28 -7.83 -8.92
CA GLN A 117 -9.22 -7.42 -10.33
C GLN A 117 -7.82 -6.93 -10.74
N GLN A 118 -7.15 -6.15 -9.88
CA GLN A 118 -5.79 -5.68 -10.12
C GLN A 118 -4.78 -6.83 -10.17
N ARG A 119 -4.91 -7.83 -9.29
CA ARG A 119 -4.06 -9.03 -9.30
C ARG A 119 -4.30 -9.90 -10.53
N ASP A 120 -5.55 -10.06 -10.95
CA ASP A 120 -5.90 -10.82 -12.15
C ASP A 120 -5.38 -10.12 -13.41
N ALA A 121 -5.47 -8.79 -13.47
CA ALA A 121 -4.87 -8.00 -14.54
C ALA A 121 -3.34 -8.15 -14.56
N ALA A 122 -2.69 -8.03 -13.40
CA ALA A 122 -1.25 -8.25 -13.26
C ALA A 122 -0.83 -9.66 -13.71
N LYS A 123 -1.62 -10.70 -13.38
CA LYS A 123 -1.37 -12.06 -13.85
C LYS A 123 -1.37 -12.17 -15.38
N LYS A 124 -2.33 -11.54 -16.06
CA LYS A 124 -2.35 -11.51 -17.53
C LYS A 124 -1.08 -10.88 -18.11
N ILE A 125 -0.53 -9.86 -17.46
CA ILE A 125 0.74 -9.25 -17.89
C ILE A 125 1.92 -10.21 -17.68
N ILE A 126 1.95 -10.95 -16.57
CA ILE A 126 2.98 -11.99 -16.33
C ILE A 126 2.89 -13.09 -17.40
N ASP A 127 1.70 -13.48 -17.83
CA ASP A 127 1.52 -14.49 -18.87
C ASP A 127 2.06 -14.00 -20.25
N LEU A 128 2.03 -12.68 -20.51
CA LEU A 128 2.67 -12.07 -21.69
C LEU A 128 4.19 -12.00 -21.59
N CYS A 129 4.74 -11.80 -20.39
CA CYS A 129 6.18 -11.83 -20.15
C CYS A 129 6.54 -12.55 -18.83
N PRO A 130 6.84 -13.87 -18.90
CA PRO A 130 7.12 -14.67 -17.71
C PRO A 130 8.33 -14.20 -16.89
N ASP A 131 9.28 -13.48 -17.51
CA ASP A 131 10.46 -12.93 -16.81
C ASP A 131 10.04 -11.99 -15.65
N LEU A 132 8.85 -11.38 -15.68
CA LEU A 132 8.31 -10.56 -14.57
C LEU A 132 8.17 -11.33 -13.25
N ALA A 133 7.94 -12.64 -13.33
CA ALA A 133 7.81 -13.52 -12.16
C ALA A 133 9.09 -14.31 -11.84
N ASP A 134 10.14 -14.19 -12.65
CA ASP A 134 11.35 -14.98 -12.51
C ASP A 134 12.26 -14.46 -11.38
N SER A 135 12.35 -15.23 -10.29
CA SER A 135 13.11 -14.87 -9.10
C SER A 135 14.62 -14.74 -9.32
N ARG A 136 15.16 -15.27 -10.43
CA ARG A 136 16.59 -15.17 -10.77
C ARG A 136 17.03 -13.75 -11.10
N PHE A 137 16.10 -12.90 -11.51
CA PHE A 137 16.36 -11.51 -11.87
C PHE A 137 15.87 -10.55 -10.79
N ASN A 138 16.56 -9.44 -10.62
CA ASN A 138 16.08 -8.33 -9.77
C ASN A 138 14.89 -7.61 -10.43
N SER A 139 14.10 -6.86 -9.66
CA SER A 139 12.83 -6.28 -10.12
C SER A 139 12.98 -5.44 -11.39
N ALA A 140 13.93 -4.50 -11.44
CA ALA A 140 14.13 -3.67 -12.63
C ALA A 140 14.72 -4.45 -13.81
N GLU A 141 15.56 -5.46 -13.58
CA GLU A 141 16.02 -6.33 -14.64
C GLU A 141 14.87 -7.08 -15.32
N ARG A 142 13.89 -7.57 -14.55
CA ARG A 142 12.67 -8.19 -15.11
C ARG A 142 11.90 -7.20 -15.98
N MET A 143 11.74 -5.97 -15.50
CA MET A 143 11.10 -4.88 -16.24
C MET A 143 11.81 -4.59 -17.56
N ILE A 144 13.14 -4.46 -17.55
CA ILE A 144 13.95 -4.21 -18.76
C ILE A 144 13.84 -5.38 -19.75
N ARG A 145 13.95 -6.63 -19.26
CA ARG A 145 13.82 -7.81 -20.12
C ARG A 145 12.46 -7.87 -20.81
N CYS A 146 11.39 -7.55 -20.11
CA CYS A 146 10.05 -7.56 -20.69
C CYS A 146 9.76 -6.38 -21.61
N ARG A 147 10.29 -5.20 -21.29
CA ARG A 147 10.33 -4.07 -22.23
C ARG A 147 10.99 -4.46 -23.55
N ASN A 148 12.16 -5.10 -23.48
CA ASN A 148 12.88 -5.57 -24.68
C ASN A 148 12.12 -6.63 -25.49
N LYS A 149 11.16 -7.33 -24.86
CA LYS A 149 10.25 -8.27 -25.53
C LYS A 149 8.97 -7.60 -26.06
N GLY A 150 8.88 -6.27 -25.99
CA GLY A 150 7.77 -5.49 -26.54
C GLY A 150 6.64 -5.18 -25.55
N LEU A 151 6.82 -5.48 -24.26
CA LEU A 151 5.85 -5.05 -23.25
C LEU A 151 5.85 -3.52 -23.17
N THR A 152 4.68 -2.89 -23.08
CA THR A 152 4.54 -1.42 -22.98
C THR A 152 4.64 -0.93 -21.54
N GLU A 153 4.91 0.36 -21.37
CA GLU A 153 4.92 0.99 -20.05
C GLU A 153 3.57 0.81 -19.34
N SER A 154 2.46 1.01 -20.05
CA SER A 154 1.11 0.83 -19.51
C SER A 154 0.83 -0.61 -19.05
N GLN A 155 1.38 -1.62 -19.76
CA GLN A 155 1.29 -3.02 -19.35
C GLN A 155 2.13 -3.27 -18.08
N GLN A 156 3.33 -2.69 -17.98
CA GLN A 156 4.12 -2.78 -16.76
C GLN A 156 3.45 -2.06 -15.58
N MET A 157 2.84 -0.90 -15.80
CA MET A 157 2.08 -0.19 -14.77
C MET A 157 0.84 -0.99 -14.33
N THR A 158 0.24 -1.78 -15.21
CA THR A 158 -0.82 -2.73 -14.85
C THR A 158 -0.30 -3.81 -13.89
N LEU A 159 0.92 -4.33 -14.12
CA LEU A 159 1.58 -5.24 -13.18
C LEU A 159 1.81 -4.55 -11.83
N VAL A 160 2.30 -3.30 -11.85
CA VAL A 160 2.55 -2.50 -10.63
C VAL A 160 1.27 -2.36 -9.80
N GLY A 161 0.12 -2.10 -10.43
CA GLY A 161 -1.17 -2.00 -9.74
C GLY A 161 -1.56 -3.26 -8.96
N GLY A 162 -1.05 -4.45 -9.32
CA GLY A 162 -1.28 -5.70 -8.59
C GLY A 162 -0.41 -5.90 -7.34
N LEU A 163 0.55 -5.01 -7.08
CA LEU A 163 1.47 -5.12 -5.94
C LEU A 163 0.87 -4.50 -4.66
N PRO A 164 1.38 -4.83 -3.47
CA PRO A 164 1.05 -4.10 -2.24
C PRO A 164 1.40 -2.60 -2.36
N ILE A 165 0.56 -1.70 -1.84
CA ILE A 165 0.67 -0.23 -1.98
C ILE A 165 2.10 0.30 -1.76
N LEU A 166 2.78 -0.18 -0.70
CA LEU A 166 4.14 0.24 -0.41
C LEU A 166 5.11 -0.08 -1.56
N ALA A 167 4.98 -1.25 -2.18
CA ALA A 167 5.82 -1.65 -3.32
C ALA A 167 5.42 -0.94 -4.62
N GLN A 168 4.15 -0.51 -4.76
CA GLN A 168 3.66 0.14 -5.98
C GLN A 168 4.44 1.40 -6.32
N ALA A 169 4.70 2.28 -5.35
CA ALA A 169 5.39 3.55 -5.60
C ALA A 169 6.82 3.35 -6.13
N TYR A 170 7.59 2.44 -5.50
CA TYR A 170 8.96 2.13 -5.93
C TYR A 170 8.98 1.40 -7.28
N ALA A 171 8.05 0.47 -7.49
CA ALA A 171 7.94 -0.25 -8.76
C ALA A 171 7.51 0.67 -9.91
N ALA A 172 6.58 1.60 -9.68
CA ALA A 172 6.20 2.62 -10.65
C ALA A 172 7.39 3.49 -11.06
N SER A 173 8.21 3.90 -10.08
CA SER A 173 9.41 4.70 -10.34
C SER A 173 10.43 3.93 -11.19
N MET A 174 10.62 2.64 -10.91
CA MET A 174 11.48 1.77 -11.73
C MET A 174 10.95 1.62 -13.17
N VAL A 175 9.63 1.46 -13.35
CA VAL A 175 9.02 1.40 -14.69
C VAL A 175 9.25 2.71 -15.44
N GLN A 176 8.97 3.85 -14.81
CA GLN A 176 9.22 5.18 -15.40
C GLN A 176 10.67 5.33 -15.85
N ASP A 177 11.64 5.04 -14.99
CA ASP A 177 13.06 5.11 -15.33
C ASP A 177 13.40 4.20 -16.53
N VAL A 178 12.87 2.99 -16.57
CA VAL A 178 13.15 2.03 -17.64
C VAL A 178 12.63 2.50 -18.99
N TYR A 179 11.46 3.14 -19.06
CA TYR A 179 10.87 3.61 -20.31
C TYR A 179 11.30 5.01 -20.71
N GLU A 180 11.32 5.97 -19.78
CA GLU A 180 11.65 7.36 -20.07
C GLU A 180 13.15 7.58 -20.30
N ASP A 181 14.02 6.83 -19.63
CA ASP A 181 15.48 6.91 -19.85
C ASP A 181 15.96 5.89 -20.91
N ASP A 182 15.03 5.23 -21.61
CA ASP A 182 15.30 4.22 -22.66
C ASP A 182 16.27 3.11 -22.23
N ILE A 183 16.08 2.58 -21.01
CA ILE A 183 16.97 1.54 -20.48
C ILE A 183 16.67 0.20 -21.14
N THR A 184 17.62 -0.28 -21.93
CA THR A 184 17.53 -1.56 -22.67
C THR A 184 18.52 -2.62 -22.19
N ASP A 185 19.60 -2.25 -21.48
CA ASP A 185 20.58 -3.23 -20.95
C ASP A 185 20.07 -3.84 -19.63
N PRO A 186 19.73 -5.15 -19.57
CA PRO A 186 19.26 -5.79 -18.34
C PRO A 186 20.25 -5.68 -17.17
N ARG A 187 21.55 -5.54 -17.45
CA ARG A 187 22.60 -5.42 -16.41
C ARG A 187 22.48 -4.13 -15.60
N LYS A 188 21.84 -3.09 -16.13
CA LYS A 188 21.54 -1.86 -15.38
C LYS A 188 20.47 -2.08 -14.30
N GLY A 189 19.65 -3.13 -14.42
CA GLY A 189 18.55 -3.41 -13.49
C GLY A 189 18.99 -3.56 -12.03
N LYS A 190 20.19 -4.10 -11.78
CA LYS A 190 20.70 -4.24 -10.40
C LYS A 190 20.86 -2.88 -9.70
N ALA A 191 21.51 -1.93 -10.37
CA ALA A 191 21.75 -0.60 -9.80
C ALA A 191 20.43 0.14 -9.52
N ILE A 192 19.47 0.04 -10.46
CA ILE A 192 18.12 0.58 -10.32
C ILE A 192 17.41 -0.02 -9.11
N THR A 193 17.38 -1.35 -9.03
CA THR A 193 16.70 -2.07 -7.94
C THR A 193 17.34 -1.75 -6.59
N ASP A 194 18.66 -1.75 -6.50
CA ASP A 194 19.38 -1.45 -5.25
C ASP A 194 19.08 -0.04 -4.75
N TYR A 195 19.01 0.94 -5.66
CA TYR A 195 18.69 2.33 -5.32
C TYR A 195 17.29 2.47 -4.69
N TYR A 196 16.26 1.94 -5.35
CA TYR A 196 14.88 2.03 -4.85
C TYR A 196 14.65 1.17 -3.60
N ASN A 197 15.31 0.00 -3.50
CA ASN A 197 15.27 -0.80 -2.29
C ASN A 197 15.89 -0.08 -1.09
N ALA A 198 16.99 0.65 -1.28
CA ALA A 198 17.61 1.42 -0.22
C ALA A 198 16.69 2.54 0.32
N CYS A 199 15.93 3.22 -0.56
CA CYS A 199 14.93 4.18 -0.11
C CYS A 199 13.77 3.51 0.63
N LEU A 200 13.26 2.39 0.09
CA LEU A 200 12.19 1.61 0.70
C LEU A 200 12.55 1.17 2.12
N GLN A 201 13.78 0.68 2.32
CA GLN A 201 14.29 0.29 3.64
C GLN A 201 14.41 1.47 4.61
N ARG A 202 14.72 2.67 4.12
CA ARG A 202 14.76 3.90 4.93
C ARG A 202 13.36 4.48 5.19
N GLY A 203 12.34 4.03 4.47
CA GLY A 203 10.99 4.61 4.53
C GLY A 203 10.92 6.05 4.00
N THR A 204 11.86 6.43 3.13
CA THR A 204 11.97 7.79 2.59
C THR A 204 11.64 7.81 1.10
N PRO A 205 11.04 8.88 0.56
CA PRO A 205 10.93 9.07 -0.89
C PRO A 205 12.31 8.98 -1.57
N CYS A 206 12.37 8.37 -2.76
CA CYS A 206 13.55 8.49 -3.61
C CYS A 206 13.46 9.76 -4.45
N ALA A 207 14.57 10.49 -4.58
CA ALA A 207 14.75 11.38 -5.73
C ALA A 207 14.93 10.52 -6.98
N ARG A 208 14.46 10.94 -8.15
CA ARG A 208 14.67 10.20 -9.39
C ARG A 208 16.08 10.52 -9.95
N PRO A 209 17.00 9.54 -10.03
CA PRO A 209 18.27 9.73 -10.73
C PRO A 209 18.09 9.52 -12.24
N LYS A 210 19.09 9.91 -13.02
CA LYS A 210 19.17 9.58 -14.46
C LYS A 210 20.07 8.37 -14.65
N TRP A 211 19.66 7.40 -15.45
CA TRP A 211 20.30 6.08 -15.57
C TRP A 211 21.15 5.84 -16.82
#